data_AF-A0A2H8THA6-F1
#
_entry.id   AF-A0A2H8THA6-F1
#
_cell.length_a   1.000
_cell.length_b   1.000
_cell.length_c   1.000
_cell.angle_alpha   90.00
_cell.angle_beta   90.00
_cell.angle_gamma   90.00
#
_symmetry.space_group_name_H-M   'P 1'
#
loop_
_entity.id
_entity.type
_entity.pdbx_description
1 polymer ?
#
loop_
_entity_poly.entity_id
_entity_poly.type
_entity_poly.pdbx_seq_one_letter_code
_entity_poly.pdbx_strand_id
1 'polypeptide(L)'
;MESDTDILIQVIQLFKTRKDRKLTIEILLCILVQLYSVVDKDFIMSEEHQINLENIIGEAFFEDLEYLPDYIINDLIGINYTLLACQQAAEKFLFILKQIKLSRQHFIQYRKLFLRENPYVPAIYSSFVKQLMDDVCSPMRPNLPVLNTKSDGITDFIKFGFNKIINTVNKHPLDCDHLIVFVIGGISGHEVHSICEATKNCGIRVSVGSTRLLSPYEALHSLFK
;
A
#
# COMPACT_ATOMS: atom_id res chain seq x y z
N MET A 1 13.91 -25.58 -5.18
CA MET A 1 14.74 -25.30 -3.98
C MET A 1 14.22 -23.99 -3.44
N GLU A 2 13.49 -23.86 -2.35
CA GLU A 2 12.89 -24.76 -1.34
C GLU A 2 11.41 -24.36 -1.27
N SER A 3 10.55 -25.17 -0.65
CA SER A 3 9.10 -24.97 -0.56
C SER A 3 8.67 -23.50 -0.41
N ASP A 4 8.08 -22.92 -1.47
CA ASP A 4 7.24 -21.72 -1.37
C ASP A 4 6.04 -22.11 -0.52
N THR A 5 6.26 -22.15 0.79
CA THR A 5 5.23 -22.35 1.77
C THR A 5 4.34 -21.15 1.60
N ASP A 6 3.16 -21.34 1.02
CA ASP A 6 2.22 -20.26 0.73
C ASP A 6 2.14 -19.39 1.99
N ILE A 7 2.51 -18.11 1.87
CA ILE A 7 2.59 -17.19 3.00
C ILE A 7 1.24 -17.12 3.72
N LEU A 8 0.14 -17.41 3.02
CA LEU A 8 -1.18 -17.51 3.61
C LEU A 8 -1.27 -18.65 4.62
N ILE A 9 -0.57 -19.78 4.44
CA ILE A 9 -0.51 -20.86 5.45
C ILE A 9 0.12 -20.33 6.74
N GLN A 10 1.17 -19.52 6.63
CA GLN A 10 1.82 -18.94 7.80
C GLN A 10 0.89 -17.96 8.52
N VAL A 11 0.20 -17.09 7.76
CA VAL A 11 -0.78 -16.15 8.32
C VAL A 11 -1.97 -16.88 8.93
N ILE A 12 -2.51 -17.90 8.26
CA ILE A 12 -3.55 -18.79 8.79
C ILE A 12 -3.12 -19.37 10.15
N GLN A 13 -1.87 -19.84 10.24
CA GLN A 13 -1.36 -20.38 11.50
C GLN A 13 -1.24 -19.33 12.60
N LEU A 14 -0.94 -18.06 12.25
CA LEU A 14 -0.98 -16.96 13.21
C LEU A 14 -2.39 -16.72 13.75
N PHE A 15 -3.42 -16.75 12.90
CA PHE A 15 -4.81 -16.63 13.36
C PHE A 15 -5.23 -17.82 14.24
N LYS A 16 -4.86 -19.06 13.87
CA LYS A 16 -5.18 -20.25 14.68
C LYS A 16 -4.52 -20.23 16.05
N THR A 17 -3.27 -19.78 16.13
CA THR A 17 -2.48 -19.75 17.38
C THR A 17 -2.48 -18.39 18.07
N ARG A 18 -3.36 -17.47 17.67
CA ARG A 18 -3.36 -16.07 18.15
C ARG A 18 -3.53 -15.96 19.66
N LYS A 19 -4.38 -16.80 20.26
CA LYS A 19 -4.65 -16.81 21.71
C LYS A 19 -3.41 -17.26 22.48
N ASP A 20 -2.75 -18.32 22.03
CA ASP A 20 -1.50 -18.82 22.64
C ASP A 20 -0.37 -17.79 22.55
N ARG A 21 -0.31 -17.07 21.42
CA ARG A 21 0.70 -16.05 21.15
C ARG A 21 0.35 -14.66 21.69
N LYS A 22 -0.84 -14.49 22.29
CA LYS A 22 -1.37 -13.20 22.76
C LYS A 22 -1.38 -12.11 21.66
N LEU A 23 -1.69 -12.51 20.43
CA LEU A 23 -1.81 -11.61 19.29
C LEU A 23 -3.25 -11.11 19.18
N THR A 24 -3.43 -9.80 19.08
CA THR A 24 -4.75 -9.21 18.81
C THR A 24 -5.13 -9.41 17.35
N ILE A 25 -6.43 -9.53 17.08
CA ILE A 25 -6.96 -9.59 15.72
C ILE A 25 -6.54 -8.36 14.91
N GLU A 26 -6.59 -7.19 15.53
CA GLU A 26 -6.20 -5.92 14.89
C GLU A 26 -4.77 -5.96 14.31
N ILE A 27 -3.80 -6.51 15.05
CA ILE A 27 -2.42 -6.67 14.55
C ILE A 27 -2.38 -7.63 13.36
N LEU A 28 -3.13 -8.74 13.43
CA LEU A 28 -3.18 -9.72 12.34
C LEU A 28 -3.81 -9.14 11.07
N LEU A 29 -4.86 -8.33 11.22
CA LEU A 29 -5.45 -7.59 10.11
C LEU A 29 -4.46 -6.59 9.51
N CYS A 30 -3.71 -5.84 10.33
CA CYS A 30 -2.63 -4.96 9.85
C CYS A 30 -1.57 -5.70 9.04
N ILE A 31 -1.17 -6.91 9.48
CA ILE A 31 -0.23 -7.76 8.73
C ILE A 31 -0.81 -8.16 7.37
N LEU A 32 -2.09 -8.53 7.31
CA LEU A 32 -2.76 -8.85 6.06
C LEU A 32 -2.86 -7.65 5.12
N VAL A 33 -3.22 -6.47 5.64
CA VAL A 33 -3.22 -5.22 4.87
C VAL A 33 -1.84 -4.97 4.30
N GLN A 34 -0.79 -5.06 5.12
CA GLN A 34 0.58 -4.89 4.67
C GLN A 34 0.95 -5.91 3.59
N LEU A 35 0.64 -7.19 3.79
CA LEU A 35 0.93 -8.25 2.82
C LEU A 35 0.30 -7.94 1.45
N TYR A 36 -1.02 -7.69 1.41
CA TYR A 36 -1.74 -7.39 0.18
C TYR A 36 -1.32 -6.03 -0.43
N SER A 37 -0.82 -5.10 0.38
CA SER A 37 -0.25 -3.83 -0.08
C SER A 37 1.15 -3.96 -0.70
N VAL A 38 1.82 -5.11 -0.59
CA VAL A 38 3.19 -5.28 -1.10
C VAL A 38 3.26 -6.33 -2.21
N VAL A 39 2.47 -7.40 -2.13
CA VAL A 39 2.44 -8.43 -3.17
C VAL A 39 1.92 -7.88 -4.50
N ASP A 40 2.57 -8.27 -5.61
CA ASP A 40 2.17 -7.95 -6.98
C ASP A 40 1.26 -9.08 -7.54
N LYS A 41 0.74 -8.91 -8.76
CA LYS A 41 0.03 -9.95 -9.52
C LYS A 41 0.82 -11.25 -9.65
N ASP A 42 2.14 -11.15 -9.75
CA ASP A 42 3.06 -12.28 -9.87
C ASP A 42 3.00 -13.19 -8.62
N PHE A 43 2.50 -12.68 -7.49
CA PHE A 43 2.28 -13.46 -6.28
C PHE A 43 0.96 -14.24 -6.36
N ILE A 44 1.06 -15.52 -6.67
CA ILE A 44 -0.08 -16.44 -6.74
C ILE A 44 -0.45 -16.89 -5.33
N MET A 45 -1.70 -16.66 -4.94
CA MET A 45 -2.26 -17.14 -3.68
C MET A 45 -3.29 -18.21 -3.99
N SER A 46 -3.16 -19.38 -3.37
CA SER A 46 -4.11 -20.47 -3.57
C SER A 46 -5.53 -20.04 -3.21
N GLU A 47 -6.50 -20.32 -4.07
CA GLU A 47 -7.93 -20.06 -3.79
C GLU A 47 -8.39 -20.83 -2.55
N GLU A 48 -7.90 -22.06 -2.37
CA GLU A 48 -8.17 -22.89 -1.20
C GLU A 48 -7.70 -22.21 0.09
N HIS A 49 -6.47 -21.66 0.09
CA HIS A 49 -5.94 -20.97 1.26
C HIS A 49 -6.65 -19.63 1.52
N GLN A 50 -7.13 -18.94 0.47
CA GLN A 50 -7.93 -17.73 0.66
C GLN A 50 -9.27 -18.04 1.31
N ILE A 51 -9.97 -19.09 0.86
CA ILE A 51 -11.24 -19.54 1.46
C ILE A 51 -11.01 -19.97 2.93
N ASN A 52 -9.94 -20.72 3.18
CA ASN A 52 -9.58 -21.13 4.54
C ASN A 52 -9.28 -19.92 5.44
N LEU A 53 -8.52 -18.95 4.93
CA LEU A 53 -8.23 -17.70 5.64
C LEU A 53 -9.51 -16.92 5.94
N GLU A 54 -10.45 -16.82 4.99
CA GLU A 54 -11.74 -16.16 5.17
C GLU A 54 -12.50 -16.76 6.35
N ASN A 55 -12.69 -18.09 6.34
CA ASN A 55 -13.41 -18.81 7.37
C ASN A 55 -12.79 -18.58 8.75
N ILE A 56 -11.46 -18.66 8.83
CA ILE A 56 -10.71 -18.46 10.08
C ILE A 56 -10.82 -17.03 10.59
N ILE A 57 -10.80 -16.03 9.72
CA ILE A 57 -11.01 -14.63 10.12
C ILE A 57 -12.43 -14.47 10.67
N GLY A 58 -13.44 -15.03 10.01
CA GLY A 58 -14.83 -14.95 10.47
C GLY A 58 -15.05 -15.64 11.82
N GLU A 59 -14.46 -16.83 12.03
CA GLU A 59 -14.44 -17.50 13.33
C GLU A 59 -13.72 -16.66 14.38
N ALA A 60 -12.57 -16.07 14.03
CA ALA A 60 -11.80 -15.25 14.95
C ALA A 60 -12.51 -13.96 15.35
N PHE A 61 -13.26 -13.32 14.44
CA PHE A 61 -14.13 -12.19 14.75
C PHE A 61 -15.25 -12.57 15.72
N PHE A 62 -15.85 -13.74 15.53
CA PHE A 62 -16.92 -14.22 16.40
C PHE A 62 -16.41 -14.59 17.80
N GLU A 63 -15.29 -15.32 17.87
CA GLU A 63 -14.71 -15.78 19.14
C GLU A 63 -14.11 -14.66 19.99
N ASP A 64 -13.56 -13.62 19.35
CA ASP A 64 -12.79 -12.57 20.02
C ASP A 64 -13.54 -11.22 20.02
N LEU A 65 -14.85 -11.23 19.73
CA LEU A 65 -15.67 -10.04 19.55
C LEU A 65 -15.51 -9.00 20.68
N GLU A 66 -15.48 -9.46 21.93
CA GLU A 66 -15.34 -8.60 23.12
C GLU A 66 -13.98 -7.88 23.22
N TYR A 67 -12.97 -8.36 22.50
CA TYR A 67 -11.61 -7.81 22.47
C TYR A 67 -11.33 -7.00 21.20
N LEU A 68 -12.30 -6.92 20.28
CA LEU A 68 -12.14 -6.14 19.06
C LEU A 68 -12.29 -4.64 19.35
N PRO A 69 -11.46 -3.79 18.74
CA PRO A 69 -11.69 -2.35 18.72
C PRO A 69 -13.08 -1.97 18.19
N ASP A 70 -13.71 -0.98 18.82
CA ASP A 70 -15.06 -0.51 18.47
C ASP A 70 -15.22 -0.18 16.98
N TYR A 71 -14.17 0.33 16.33
CA TYR A 71 -14.25 0.68 14.92
C TYR A 71 -14.31 -0.55 14.01
N ILE A 72 -13.69 -1.67 14.39
CA ILE A 72 -13.83 -2.93 13.64
C ILE A 72 -15.24 -3.47 13.82
N ILE A 73 -15.76 -3.41 15.05
CA ILE A 73 -17.11 -3.85 15.35
C ILE A 73 -18.13 -3.02 14.57
N ASN A 74 -18.06 -1.69 14.65
CA ASN A 74 -19.07 -0.80 14.09
C ASN A 74 -18.94 -0.62 12.56
N ASP A 75 -17.72 -0.45 12.04
CA ASP A 75 -17.50 -0.07 10.63
C ASP A 75 -17.34 -1.29 9.70
N LEU A 76 -16.87 -2.43 10.23
CA LEU A 76 -16.67 -3.66 9.45
C LEU A 76 -17.76 -4.71 9.72
N ILE A 77 -18.01 -5.09 10.99
CA ILE A 77 -18.94 -6.18 11.35
C ILE A 77 -20.40 -5.69 11.34
N GLY A 78 -20.66 -4.52 11.91
CA GLY A 78 -22.00 -3.97 12.11
C GLY A 78 -22.66 -4.41 13.41
N ILE A 79 -23.98 -4.20 13.49
CA ILE A 79 -24.75 -4.26 14.75
C ILE A 79 -25.17 -5.69 15.13
N ASN A 80 -25.17 -6.62 14.17
CA ASN A 80 -25.60 -8.01 14.39
C ASN A 80 -24.39 -8.91 14.60
N TYR A 81 -24.13 -9.32 15.84
CA TYR A 81 -22.96 -10.13 16.20
C TYR A 81 -23.14 -11.63 16.01
N THR A 82 -23.77 -12.05 14.91
CA THR A 82 -23.92 -13.47 14.60
C THR A 82 -22.67 -14.01 13.92
N LEU A 83 -22.45 -15.33 13.98
CA LEU A 83 -21.38 -15.98 13.23
C LEU A 83 -21.49 -15.66 11.73
N LEU A 84 -22.71 -15.61 11.18
CA LEU A 84 -22.94 -15.26 9.78
C LEU A 84 -22.46 -13.83 9.46
N ALA A 85 -22.75 -12.86 10.32
CA ALA A 85 -22.28 -11.49 10.13
C ALA A 85 -20.76 -11.37 10.21
N CYS A 86 -20.12 -12.13 11.12
CA CYS A 86 -18.67 -12.20 11.21
C CYS A 86 -18.03 -12.80 9.95
N GLN A 87 -18.66 -13.83 9.36
CA GLN A 87 -18.23 -14.40 8.09
C GLN A 87 -18.38 -13.40 6.93
N GLN A 88 -19.50 -12.69 6.84
CA GLN A 88 -19.71 -11.63 5.85
C GLN A 88 -18.69 -10.48 6.00
N ALA A 89 -18.33 -10.14 7.24
CA ALA A 89 -17.30 -9.15 7.52
C ALA A 89 -15.92 -9.62 7.04
N ALA A 90 -15.59 -10.90 7.22
CA ALA A 90 -14.34 -11.50 6.72
C ALA A 90 -14.29 -11.49 5.19
N GLU A 91 -15.39 -11.87 4.52
CA GLU A 91 -15.53 -11.80 3.07
C GLU A 91 -15.32 -10.37 2.55
N LYS A 92 -16.00 -9.38 3.15
CA LYS A 92 -15.85 -7.95 2.83
C LYS A 92 -14.40 -7.49 3.01
N PHE A 93 -13.75 -7.89 4.10
CA PHE A 93 -12.35 -7.54 4.34
C PHE A 93 -11.42 -8.12 3.28
N LEU A 94 -11.53 -9.41 2.95
CA LEU A 94 -10.72 -10.03 1.89
C LEU A 94 -10.99 -9.42 0.52
N PHE A 95 -12.23 -9.03 0.24
CA PHE A 95 -12.55 -8.28 -0.97
C PHE A 95 -11.78 -6.97 -1.05
N ILE A 96 -11.74 -6.18 0.04
CA ILE A 96 -10.97 -4.93 0.11
C ILE A 96 -9.47 -5.21 -0.09
N LEU A 97 -8.91 -6.24 0.55
CA LEU A 97 -7.50 -6.62 0.39
C LEU A 97 -7.15 -6.96 -1.06
N LYS A 98 -8.05 -7.67 -1.77
CA LYS A 98 -7.91 -7.92 -3.21
C LYS A 98 -7.87 -6.61 -3.98
N GLN A 99 -8.75 -5.65 -3.70
CA GLN A 99 -8.71 -4.34 -4.36
C GLN A 99 -7.40 -3.57 -4.10
N ILE A 100 -6.88 -3.62 -2.86
CA ILE A 100 -5.58 -3.01 -2.51
C ILE A 100 -4.46 -3.60 -3.36
N LYS A 101 -4.42 -4.94 -3.51
CA LYS A 101 -3.45 -5.62 -4.39
C LYS A 101 -3.53 -5.12 -5.84
N LEU A 102 -4.75 -4.85 -6.34
CA LEU A 102 -4.97 -4.40 -7.71
C LEU A 102 -4.70 -2.89 -7.92
N SER A 103 -4.74 -2.08 -6.86
CA SER A 103 -4.62 -0.61 -6.95
C SER A 103 -3.32 -0.12 -7.60
N ARG A 104 -2.20 -0.85 -7.45
CA ARG A 104 -0.89 -0.45 -7.96
C ARG A 104 -0.62 -0.82 -9.43
N GLN A 105 -1.56 -1.47 -10.11
CA GLN A 105 -1.35 -2.01 -11.46
C GLN A 105 -0.95 -0.96 -12.50
N HIS A 106 -1.41 0.28 -12.33
CA HIS A 106 -1.13 1.38 -13.26
C HIS A 106 0.27 1.96 -13.09
N PHE A 107 0.95 1.72 -11.97
CA PHE A 107 2.29 2.20 -11.69
C PHE A 107 3.35 1.23 -12.22
N ILE A 108 3.41 1.01 -13.54
CA ILE A 108 4.21 -0.06 -14.16
C ILE A 108 5.67 -0.07 -13.68
N GLN A 109 6.32 1.11 -13.61
CA GLN A 109 7.71 1.26 -13.15
C GLN A 109 7.90 1.00 -11.64
N TYR A 110 6.90 1.32 -10.82
CA TYR A 110 6.97 1.29 -9.36
C TYR A 110 6.08 0.21 -8.73
N ARG A 111 5.66 -0.77 -9.55
CA ARG A 111 4.69 -1.80 -9.15
C ARG A 111 5.28 -2.78 -8.15
N LYS A 112 6.57 -3.13 -8.33
CA LYS A 112 7.28 -4.10 -7.51
C LYS A 112 7.91 -3.41 -6.32
N LEU A 113 7.47 -3.79 -5.12
CA LEU A 113 7.96 -3.21 -3.86
C LEU A 113 8.97 -4.12 -3.15
N PHE A 114 9.03 -5.41 -3.50
CA PHE A 114 10.14 -6.28 -3.12
C PHE A 114 11.08 -6.42 -4.31
N LEU A 115 12.28 -5.85 -4.17
CA LEU A 115 13.32 -5.91 -5.17
C LEU A 115 14.29 -7.03 -4.79
N ARG A 116 14.51 -7.96 -5.71
CA ARG A 116 15.52 -9.03 -5.57
C ARG A 116 16.52 -8.86 -6.69
N GLU A 117 17.73 -8.44 -6.36
CA GLU A 117 18.80 -8.23 -7.34
C GLU A 117 19.34 -9.55 -7.89
N ASN A 118 19.47 -10.56 -7.04
CA ASN A 118 19.93 -11.90 -7.43
C ASN A 118 19.41 -12.98 -6.46
N PRO A 119 19.51 -14.28 -6.80
CA PRO A 119 19.01 -15.37 -5.96
C PRO A 119 19.70 -15.48 -4.59
N TYR A 120 20.92 -14.98 -4.45
CA TYR A 120 21.76 -15.13 -3.26
C TYR A 120 21.60 -13.98 -2.25
N VAL A 121 20.97 -12.88 -2.65
CA VAL A 121 20.70 -11.72 -1.80
C VAL A 121 19.22 -11.73 -1.39
N PRO A 122 18.90 -11.49 -0.10
CA PRO A 122 17.53 -11.34 0.36
C PRO A 122 16.80 -10.24 -0.40
N ALA A 123 15.50 -10.42 -0.64
CA ALA A 123 14.68 -9.37 -1.21
C ALA A 123 14.63 -8.16 -0.27
N ILE A 124 14.75 -6.96 -0.82
CA ILE A 124 14.70 -5.70 -0.07
C ILE A 124 13.36 -5.04 -0.34
N TYR A 125 12.70 -4.59 0.73
CA TYR A 125 11.53 -3.74 0.61
C TYR A 125 11.94 -2.34 0.17
N SER A 126 11.42 -1.89 -0.96
CA SER A 126 11.55 -0.53 -1.46
C SER A 126 10.14 0.02 -1.73
N SER A 127 9.70 0.97 -0.90
CA SER A 127 8.36 1.55 -1.01
C SER A 127 8.19 2.35 -2.30
N PHE A 128 6.95 2.57 -2.74
CA PHE A 128 6.65 3.43 -3.89
C PHE A 128 7.25 4.82 -3.72
N VAL A 129 7.06 5.44 -2.55
CA VAL A 129 7.59 6.77 -2.24
C VAL A 129 9.11 6.78 -2.35
N LYS A 130 9.79 5.77 -1.80
CA LYS A 130 11.25 5.66 -1.92
C LYS A 130 11.69 5.59 -3.38
N GLN A 131 11.15 4.65 -4.15
CA GLN A 131 11.53 4.47 -5.56
C GLN A 131 11.27 5.72 -6.40
N LEU A 132 10.11 6.36 -6.21
CA LEU A 132 9.78 7.59 -6.92
C LEU A 132 10.73 8.73 -6.54
N MET A 133 11.02 8.89 -5.24
CA MET A 133 11.90 9.96 -4.78
C MET A 133 13.35 9.74 -5.19
N ASP A 134 13.83 8.50 -5.22
CA ASP A 134 15.15 8.15 -5.73
C ASP A 134 15.28 8.53 -7.22
N ASP A 135 14.25 8.26 -8.02
CA ASP A 135 14.22 8.64 -9.43
C ASP A 135 14.11 10.16 -9.64
N VAL A 136 13.25 10.84 -8.86
CA VAL A 136 13.12 12.32 -8.87
C VAL A 136 14.42 13.00 -8.45
N CYS A 137 15.15 12.42 -7.49
CA CYS A 137 16.39 12.96 -6.97
C CYS A 137 17.62 12.48 -7.75
N SER A 138 17.43 11.65 -8.77
CA SER A 138 18.54 11.05 -9.52
C SER A 138 19.27 12.11 -10.35
N PRO A 139 20.62 12.16 -10.29
CA PRO A 139 21.40 13.05 -11.15
C PRO A 139 21.25 12.70 -12.63
N MET A 140 20.83 11.46 -12.95
CA MET A 140 20.59 11.01 -14.33
C MET A 140 19.30 11.60 -14.91
N ARG A 141 18.42 12.20 -14.08
CA ARG A 141 17.14 12.80 -14.48
C ARG A 141 16.35 11.88 -15.43
N PRO A 142 16.02 10.65 -15.00
CA PRO A 142 15.28 9.71 -15.85
C PRO A 142 13.93 10.29 -16.23
N ASN A 143 13.35 9.81 -17.33
CA ASN A 143 11.96 10.15 -17.66
C ASN A 143 11.03 9.58 -16.58
N LEU A 144 10.10 10.39 -16.07
CA LEU A 144 9.19 10.04 -14.98
C LEU A 144 7.74 9.96 -15.50
N PRO A 145 7.36 8.88 -16.22
CA PRO A 145 6.07 8.79 -16.89
C PRO A 145 4.86 8.79 -15.93
N VAL A 146 5.10 8.54 -14.64
CA VAL A 146 4.05 8.63 -13.61
C VAL A 146 3.71 10.08 -13.25
N LEU A 147 4.63 11.02 -13.48
CA LEU A 147 4.45 12.42 -13.12
C LEU A 147 3.81 13.17 -14.29
N ASN A 148 2.67 13.80 -14.02
CA ASN A 148 2.00 14.70 -14.95
C ASN A 148 2.29 16.15 -14.56
N THR A 149 2.84 16.93 -15.48
CA THR A 149 3.08 18.36 -15.27
C THR A 149 1.80 19.15 -15.56
N LYS A 150 1.18 19.74 -14.53
CA LYS A 150 0.00 20.63 -14.69
C LYS A 150 0.37 22.07 -15.11
N SER A 151 1.46 22.28 -15.85
CA SER A 151 1.91 23.62 -16.22
C SER A 151 1.13 24.26 -17.37
N ASP A 152 0.21 23.55 -18.02
CA ASP A 152 -0.60 24.07 -19.14
C ASP A 152 -2.10 24.01 -18.80
N GLY A 153 -2.65 25.07 -18.22
CA GLY A 153 -4.11 25.19 -18.01
C GLY A 153 -4.91 25.20 -19.32
N ILE A 154 -6.18 24.75 -19.29
CA ILE A 154 -7.30 24.83 -20.28
C ILE A 154 -7.03 24.37 -21.74
N THR A 155 -5.80 24.52 -22.24
CA THR A 155 -5.35 24.16 -23.58
C THR A 155 -5.20 22.65 -23.77
N ASP A 156 -4.96 21.87 -22.71
CA ASP A 156 -4.88 20.41 -22.82
C ASP A 156 -6.23 19.75 -23.16
N PHE A 157 -7.36 20.38 -22.83
CA PHE A 157 -8.68 19.91 -23.29
C PHE A 157 -8.93 20.19 -24.78
N ILE A 158 -8.20 21.14 -25.39
CA ILE A 158 -8.30 21.49 -26.83
C ILE A 158 -7.27 20.71 -27.65
N LYS A 159 -6.17 20.25 -27.03
CA LYS A 159 -5.09 19.46 -27.68
C LYS A 159 -5.47 18.00 -27.97
N PHE A 160 -6.58 17.47 -27.45
CA PHE A 160 -7.08 16.13 -27.83
C PHE A 160 -7.58 16.04 -29.29
N GLY A 161 -7.74 17.17 -30.00
CA GLY A 161 -8.25 17.20 -31.39
C GLY A 161 -7.22 17.49 -32.49
N PHE A 162 -5.99 17.88 -32.17
CA PHE A 162 -5.00 18.24 -33.18
C PHE A 162 -3.62 17.65 -32.87
N ASN A 163 -3.24 16.61 -33.63
CA ASN A 163 -1.89 16.10 -33.71
C ASN A 163 -0.90 17.22 -34.08
N LYS A 164 -0.17 17.78 -33.10
CA LYS A 164 1.05 18.55 -33.40
C LYS A 164 2.00 18.71 -32.20
N ILE A 165 3.12 18.01 -32.33
CA ILE A 165 4.50 18.35 -31.95
C ILE A 165 4.67 19.78 -31.40
N ILE A 166 4.72 19.91 -30.07
CA ILE A 166 5.36 21.04 -29.37
C ILE A 166 6.15 20.43 -28.21
N ASN A 167 7.48 20.51 -28.29
CA ASN A 167 8.37 20.18 -27.17
C ASN A 167 8.15 21.22 -26.07
N THR A 168 7.21 20.95 -25.16
CA THR A 168 7.16 21.63 -23.86
C THR A 168 8.38 21.16 -23.07
N VAL A 169 9.24 22.11 -22.67
CA VAL A 169 10.33 21.83 -21.75
C VAL A 169 9.67 21.47 -20.41
N ASN A 170 9.47 20.17 -20.17
CA ASN A 170 9.02 19.68 -18.88
C ASN A 170 10.10 20.05 -17.86
N LYS A 171 9.85 21.10 -17.07
CA LYS A 171 10.73 21.47 -15.97
C LYS A 171 10.83 20.29 -15.03
N HIS A 172 12.05 19.85 -14.77
CA HIS A 172 12.30 18.78 -13.82
C HIS A 172 12.04 19.30 -12.40
N PRO A 173 11.54 18.49 -11.45
CA PRO A 173 11.28 18.95 -10.08
C PRO A 173 12.52 19.58 -9.41
N LEU A 174 13.72 19.10 -9.75
CA LEU A 174 15.00 19.66 -9.25
C LEU A 174 15.46 20.95 -9.96
N ASP A 175 14.73 21.46 -10.95
CA ASP A 175 15.02 22.78 -11.53
C ASP A 175 14.53 23.93 -10.61
N CYS A 176 13.81 23.59 -9.54
CA CYS A 176 13.36 24.50 -8.48
C CYS A 176 14.24 24.36 -7.23
N ASP A 177 14.45 25.44 -6.49
CA ASP A 177 15.21 25.48 -5.23
C ASP A 177 14.43 24.89 -4.03
N HIS A 178 13.14 24.59 -4.23
CA HIS A 178 12.24 24.04 -3.22
C HIS A 178 11.30 22.99 -3.82
N LEU A 179 11.34 21.78 -3.28
CA LEU A 179 10.41 20.69 -3.57
C LEU A 179 9.35 20.57 -2.46
N ILE A 180 8.08 20.57 -2.85
CA ILE A 180 6.96 20.30 -1.95
C ILE A 180 6.37 18.94 -2.31
N VAL A 181 6.41 18.00 -1.36
CA VAL A 181 5.77 16.69 -1.48
C VAL A 181 4.53 16.69 -0.60
N PHE A 182 3.34 16.68 -1.22
CA PHE A 182 2.07 16.65 -0.48
C PHE A 182 1.31 15.34 -0.74
N VAL A 183 1.10 14.55 0.31
CA VAL A 183 0.42 13.24 0.21
C VAL A 183 -1.03 13.34 0.68
N ILE A 184 -1.95 13.07 -0.24
CA ILE A 184 -3.39 12.95 0.02
C ILE A 184 -3.69 11.52 0.48
N GLY A 185 -4.48 11.37 1.54
CA GLY A 185 -4.81 10.06 2.13
C GLY A 185 -3.97 9.71 3.36
N GLY A 186 -2.79 10.32 3.50
CA GLY A 186 -1.92 10.26 4.66
C GLY A 186 -0.53 9.71 4.36
N ILE A 187 0.42 9.93 5.26
CA ILE A 187 1.82 9.51 5.10
C ILE A 187 2.36 8.87 6.38
N SER A 188 3.19 7.84 6.25
CA SER A 188 3.88 7.20 7.37
C SER A 188 5.24 7.87 7.67
N GLY A 189 5.73 7.69 8.89
CA GLY A 189 7.06 8.20 9.27
C GLY A 189 8.21 7.61 8.43
N HIS A 190 8.07 6.36 7.97
CA HIS A 190 9.05 5.71 7.10
C HIS A 190 9.10 6.35 5.70
N GLU A 191 7.96 6.76 5.15
CA GLU A 191 7.89 7.47 3.87
C GLU A 191 8.46 8.89 3.97
N VAL A 192 8.16 9.61 5.07
CA VAL A 192 8.79 10.91 5.35
C VAL A 192 10.31 10.77 5.39
N HIS A 193 10.82 9.77 6.13
CA HIS A 193 12.25 9.49 6.19
C HIS A 193 12.84 9.18 4.79
N SER A 194 12.12 8.40 3.97
CA SER A 194 12.55 8.07 2.60
C SER A 194 12.66 9.32 1.71
N ILE A 195 11.71 10.25 1.80
CA ILE A 195 11.76 11.54 1.06
C ILE A 195 12.96 12.36 1.52
N CYS A 196 13.19 12.46 2.82
CA CYS A 196 14.32 13.21 3.38
C CYS A 196 15.67 12.63 2.95
N GLU A 197 15.83 11.30 3.00
CA GLU A 197 17.09 10.66 2.58
C GLU A 197 17.36 10.83 1.08
N ALA A 198 16.35 10.69 0.22
CA ALA A 198 16.51 10.90 -1.23
C ALA A 198 16.92 12.35 -1.58
N THR A 199 16.37 13.34 -0.86
CA THR A 199 16.62 14.77 -1.14
C THR A 199 17.88 15.32 -0.51
N LYS A 200 18.51 14.59 0.42
CA LYS A 200 19.66 15.02 1.24
C LYS A 200 20.83 15.59 0.44
N ASN A 201 21.11 15.01 -0.73
CA ASN A 201 22.25 15.38 -1.58
C ASN A 201 21.86 16.24 -2.79
N CYS A 202 20.60 16.65 -2.89
CA CYS A 202 20.10 17.39 -4.06
C CYS A 202 20.35 18.90 -3.99
N GLY A 203 20.75 19.44 -2.84
CA GLY A 203 20.97 20.88 -2.66
C GLY A 203 19.69 21.73 -2.71
N ILE A 204 18.52 21.10 -2.58
CA ILE A 204 17.20 21.74 -2.58
C ILE A 204 16.58 21.74 -1.18
N ARG A 205 15.67 22.68 -0.93
CA ARG A 205 14.80 22.63 0.25
C ARG A 205 13.67 21.64 0.00
N VAL A 206 13.28 20.88 1.02
CA VAL A 206 12.13 19.96 0.95
C VAL A 206 11.10 20.29 2.02
N SER A 207 9.83 20.32 1.64
CA SER A 207 8.71 20.36 2.57
C SER A 207 7.79 19.17 2.31
N VAL A 208 7.55 18.39 3.37
CA VAL A 208 6.65 17.23 3.31
C VAL A 208 5.37 17.60 4.04
N GLY A 209 4.25 17.51 3.34
CA GLY A 209 2.92 17.72 3.88
C GLY A 209 2.04 16.51 3.62
N SER A 210 1.02 16.33 4.45
CA SER A 210 0.01 15.32 4.24
C SER A 210 -1.32 15.75 4.85
N THR A 211 -2.39 15.09 4.41
CA THR A 211 -3.72 15.23 5.05
C THR A 211 -3.77 14.67 6.48
N ARG A 212 -2.91 13.69 6.79
CA ARG A 212 -2.75 13.07 8.11
C ARG A 212 -1.44 12.29 8.18
N LEU A 213 -0.96 12.03 9.39
CA LEU A 213 0.06 11.00 9.63
C LEU A 213 -0.65 9.65 9.79
N LEU A 214 -0.04 8.58 9.27
CA LEU A 214 -0.61 7.23 9.31
C LEU A 214 0.25 6.28 10.13
N SER A 215 -0.36 5.70 11.16
CA SER A 215 0.02 4.43 11.75
C SER A 215 -0.63 3.25 11.00
N PRO A 216 -0.12 2.01 11.17
CA PRO A 216 -0.77 0.82 10.60
C PRO A 216 -2.24 0.66 11.03
N TYR A 217 -2.56 1.03 12.27
CA TYR A 217 -3.93 0.98 12.81
C TYR A 217 -4.86 1.99 12.15
N GLU A 218 -4.41 3.23 11.96
CA GLU A 218 -5.18 4.24 11.22
C GLU A 218 -5.36 3.87 9.75
N ALA A 219 -4.35 3.25 9.14
CA ALA A 219 -4.46 2.71 7.79
C ALA A 219 -5.53 1.62 7.72
N LEU A 220 -5.53 0.67 8.67
CA LEU A 220 -6.57 -0.36 8.78
C LEU A 220 -7.96 0.26 8.96
N HIS A 221 -8.12 1.22 9.88
CA HIS A 221 -9.40 1.89 10.10
C HIS A 221 -9.91 2.59 8.83
N SER A 222 -9.00 3.20 8.06
CA SER A 222 -9.37 3.90 6.83
C SER A 222 -9.94 3.01 5.73
N LEU A 223 -9.80 1.67 5.83
CA LEU A 223 -10.35 0.72 4.87
C LEU A 223 -11.86 0.53 5.01
N PHE A 224 -12.45 0.92 6.15
CA PHE A 224 -13.85 0.67 6.47
C PHE A 224 -14.73 1.92 6.40
N LYS A 225 -14.15 3.08 6.05
CA LYS A 225 -14.82 4.37 5.93
C LYS A 225 -15.25 4.70 4.51
#